data_AF-A0A433BLQ4-F1
#
_entry.id   AF-A0A433BLQ4-F1
#
_cell.length_a   1.000
_cell.length_b   1.000
_cell.length_c   1.000
_cell.angle_alpha   90.00
_cell.angle_beta   90.00
_cell.angle_gamma   90.00
#
_symmetry.space_group_name_H-M   'P 1'
#
loop_
_entity.id
_entity.type
_entity.pdbx_description
1 polymer ?
#
loop_
_entity_poly.entity_id
_entity_poly.type
_entity_poly.pdbx_seq_one_letter_code
_entity_poly.pdbx_strand_id
1 'polypeptide(L)' 'MAEIDNETLFEKINTGVGTDLITMTRWVLDQQRKVQDASGDLTILLTAIQFGCKFVASKVKQAGLINL' A
#
# COMPACT_ATOMS: atom_id res chain seq x y z
N MET A 1 -24.40 -9.34 0.27
CA MET A 1 -23.33 -9.59 -0.70
C MET A 1 -23.35 -8.44 -1.69
N ALA A 2 -22.55 -7.41 -1.47
CA ALA A 2 -22.36 -6.33 -2.43
C ALA A 2 -20.89 -6.41 -2.84
N GLU A 3 -20.67 -6.94 -4.05
CA GLU A 3 -19.38 -6.92 -4.72
C GLU A 3 -19.12 -5.47 -5.10
N ILE A 4 -18.39 -4.75 -4.25
CA ILE A 4 -17.96 -3.39 -4.55
C ILE A 4 -16.87 -3.55 -5.59
N ASP A 5 -17.18 -3.22 -6.85
CA ASP A 5 -16.18 -3.22 -7.91
C ASP A 5 -15.06 -2.21 -7.54
N ASN A 6 -13.82 -2.57 -7.87
CA ASN A 6 -12.67 -1.76 -7.53
C ASN A 6 -12.59 -0.46 -8.35
N GLU A 7 -13.29 -0.34 -9.49
CA GLU A 7 -13.25 0.86 -10.34
C GLU A 7 -14.03 2.03 -9.70
N THR A 8 -15.21 1.78 -9.14
CA THR A 8 -16.05 2.77 -8.43
C THR A 8 -15.42 3.26 -7.13
N LEU A 9 -14.49 2.50 -6.55
CA LEU A 9 -13.74 2.87 -5.35
C LEU A 9 -12.71 3.97 -5.67
N PHE A 10 -11.98 3.85 -6.78
CA PHE A 10 -10.97 4.83 -7.18
C PHE A 10 -11.59 6.19 -7.55
N GLU A 11 -12.77 6.20 -8.14
CA GLU A 11 -13.50 7.43 -8.48
C GLU A 11 -13.96 8.21 -7.22
N LYS A 12 -14.40 7.49 -6.18
CA LYS A 12 -14.78 8.08 -4.88
C LYS A 12 -13.60 8.67 -4.12
N ILE A 13 -12.42 8.07 -4.23
CA ILE A 13 -11.16 8.60 -3.66
C ILE A 13 -10.79 9.92 -4.33
N ASN A 14 -10.92 10.00 -5.66
CA ASN A 14 -10.51 11.18 -6.44
C ASN A 14 -11.42 12.40 -6.24
N THR A 15 -12.68 12.17 -5.88
CA THR A 15 -13.70 13.21 -5.63
C THR A 15 -13.72 13.73 -4.19
N GLY A 16 -12.85 13.22 -3.30
CA GLY A 16 -12.72 13.67 -1.91
C GLY A 16 -13.88 13.28 -0.99
N VAL A 17 -14.84 12.49 -1.48
CA VAL A 17 -16.02 12.02 -0.73
C VAL A 17 -15.82 10.57 -0.23
N GLY A 18 -14.87 9.82 -0.81
CA GLY A 18 -14.47 8.48 -0.35
C GLY A 18 -13.35 8.56 0.70
N THR A 19 -13.71 8.49 1.97
CA THR A 19 -12.79 8.59 3.12
C THR A 19 -11.92 7.35 3.40
N ASP A 20 -11.88 6.34 2.53
CA ASP A 20 -11.09 5.12 2.75
C ASP A 20 -9.79 5.08 1.93
N LEU A 21 -8.99 6.15 2.01
CA LEU A 21 -7.58 6.04 1.66
C LEU A 21 -6.90 5.13 2.70
N ILE A 22 -6.74 3.86 2.35
CA ILE A 22 -6.05 2.89 3.18
C ILE A 22 -4.62 2.75 2.65
N THR A 23 -3.64 3.10 3.49
CA THR A 23 -2.24 2.85 3.18
C THR A 23 -1.91 1.36 3.36
N MET A 24 -0.94 0.86 2.61
CA MET A 24 -0.47 -0.53 2.74
C MET A 24 -0.13 -0.87 4.20
N THR A 25 0.57 0.02 4.92
CA THR A 25 0.92 -0.18 6.32
C THR A 25 -0.31 -0.25 7.24
N ARG A 26 -1.31 0.61 7.02
CA ARG A 26 -2.58 0.57 7.78
C ARG A 26 -3.32 -0.73 7.53
N TRP A 27 -3.41 -1.17 6.28
CA TRP A 27 -4.07 -2.42 5.91
C TRP A 27 -3.39 -3.64 6.54
N VAL A 28 -2.07 -3.72 6.47
CA VAL A 28 -1.31 -4.86 7.05
C VAL A 28 -1.44 -4.90 8.56
N LEU A 29 -1.37 -3.74 9.25
CA LEU A 29 -1.57 -3.67 10.70
C LEU A 29 -3.01 -4.04 11.10
N ASP A 30 -4.02 -3.66 10.31
CA ASP A 30 -5.40 -4.10 10.51
C ASP A 30 -5.53 -5.62 10.38
N GLN A 31 -4.88 -6.23 9.37
CA GLN A 31 -4.89 -7.69 9.22
C GLN A 31 -4.15 -8.40 10.36
N GLN A 32 -3.01 -7.87 10.80
CA GLN A 32 -2.26 -8.43 11.92
C GLN A 32 -3.10 -8.44 13.20
N ARG A 33 -3.84 -7.35 13.50
CA ARG A 33 -4.67 -7.24 14.70
C ARG A 33 -5.83 -8.25 14.75
N LYS A 34 -6.25 -8.81 13.61
CA LYS A 34 -7.28 -9.85 13.55
C LYS A 34 -6.79 -11.20 14.07
N VAL A 35 -5.47 -11.38 14.19
CA VAL A 35 -4.83 -12.61 14.66
C VAL A 35 -4.16 -12.32 16.00
N GLN A 36 -4.71 -12.87 17.09
CA GLN A 36 -4.25 -12.56 18.46
C GLN A 36 -2.78 -12.91 18.73
N ASP A 37 -2.26 -13.95 18.06
CA ASP A 37 -0.91 -14.50 18.28
C ASP A 37 0.10 -13.99 17.24
N ALA A 38 -0.25 -12.98 16.45
CA ALA A 38 0.62 -12.48 15.39
C ALA A 38 1.80 -11.66 15.94
N SER A 39 3.00 -12.27 15.93
CA SER A 39 4.30 -11.67 16.31
C SER A 39 4.62 -10.37 15.55
N GLY A 40 4.24 -10.28 14.27
CA GLY A 40 4.50 -9.10 13.42
C GLY A 40 5.67 -9.24 12.46
N ASP A 41 6.36 -10.39 12.44
CA ASP A 41 7.48 -10.65 11.52
C ASP A 41 7.07 -10.49 10.04
N LEU A 42 5.88 -10.96 9.68
CA LEU A 42 5.32 -10.77 8.34
C LEU A 42 5.04 -9.30 8.04
N THR A 43 4.56 -8.53 9.01
CA THR A 43 4.31 -7.09 8.85
C THR A 43 5.61 -6.34 8.56
N ILE A 44 6.69 -6.70 9.27
CA ILE A 44 8.03 -6.13 9.05
C ILE A 44 8.54 -6.53 7.67
N LEU A 45 8.41 -7.79 7.28
CA LEU A 45 8.81 -8.29 5.96
C LEU A 45 8.13 -7.51 4.83
N LEU A 46 6.80 -7.36 4.90
CA LEU A 46 6.02 -6.64 3.89
C LEU A 46 6.39 -5.14 3.84
N THR A 47 6.68 -4.54 4.99
CA THR A 47 7.12 -3.13 5.06
C THR A 47 8.50 -2.95 4.41
N ALA A 48 9.42 -3.89 4.62
CA ALA A 48 10.74 -3.88 3.99
C ALA A 48 10.65 -4.04 2.46
N ILE A 49 9.76 -4.91 1.97
CA ILE A 49 9.49 -5.06 0.53
C ILE A 49 8.92 -3.76 -0.05
N GLN A 50 7.93 -3.14 0.61
CA GLN A 50 7.35 -1.86 0.19
C GLN A 50 8.42 -0.77 0.08
N PHE A 51 9.36 -0.72 1.03
CA PHE A 51 10.49 0.20 0.98
C PHE A 51 11.40 -0.09 -0.23
N GLY A 52 11.76 -1.36 -0.45
CA GLY A 52 12.57 -1.78 -1.60
C GLY A 52 11.96 -1.34 -2.93
N CYS A 53 10.66 -1.56 -3.14
CA CYS A 53 9.97 -1.12 -4.35
C CYS A 53 10.02 0.40 -4.54
N LYS A 54 9.79 1.18 -3.47
CA LYS A 54 9.87 2.65 -3.52
C LYS A 54 11.30 3.13 -3.81
N PHE A 55 12.30 2.46 -3.24
CA PHE A 55 13.70 2.77 -3.48
C PHE A 55 14.08 2.52 -4.94
N VAL A 56 13.77 1.35 -5.48
CA VAL A 56 14.04 1.01 -6.89
C VAL A 56 13.33 2.00 -7.82
N ALA A 57 12.05 2.31 -7.59
CA ALA A 57 11.31 3.29 -8.39
C ALA A 57 11.97 4.68 -8.35
N SER A 58 12.43 5.12 -7.18
CA SER A 58 13.15 6.39 -7.02
C SER A 58 14.47 6.39 -7.80
N LYS A 59 15.20 5.27 -7.80
CA LYS A 59 16.47 5.13 -8.53
C LYS A 59 16.28 5.06 -10.04
N VAL A 60 15.29 4.34 -10.53
CA VAL A 60 14.93 4.33 -11.96
C VAL A 60 14.54 5.73 -12.43
N LYS A 61 13.75 6.47 -11.64
CA LYS A 61 13.39 7.85 -11.96
C LYS A 61 14.61 8.78 -12.00
N GLN A 62 15.56 8.62 -11.09
CA GLN A 62 16.82 9.37 -11.08
C GLN A 62 17.69 9.02 -12.31
N ALA A 63 17.78 7.74 -12.68
CA ALA A 63 18.53 7.28 -13.86
C ALA A 63 18.02 7.94 -15.15
N GLY A 64 16.70 8.06 -15.30
CA GLY A 64 16.10 8.76 -16.44
C GLY A 64 16.42 10.26 -16.52
N LEU A 65 16.84 10.90 -15.42
CA LEU A 65 17.24 12.32 -15.43
C LEU A 65 18.71 12.50 -15.82
N ILE A 66 19.55 11.51 -15.55
CA ILE A 66 20.98 11.54 -15.87
C ILE A 66 21.31 10.92 -17.23
N ASN A 67 20.28 10.54 -18.00
CA ASN A 67 20.38 9.92 -19.33
C ASN A 67 21.37 8.75 -19.35
N LEU A 68 21.27 7.89 -18.33
CA LEU A 68 21.99 6.62 -18.27
C LEU A 68 21.37 5.59 -19.23
#